data_AF-A0A1W2EDX3-F1
#
_entry.id   AF-A0A1W2EDX3-F1
#
_cell.length_a   1.000
_cell.length_b   1.000
_cell.length_c   1.000
_cell.angle_alpha   90.00
_cell.angle_beta   90.00
_cell.angle_gamma   90.00
#
_symmetry.space_group_name_H-M   'P 1'
#
loop_
_entity.id
_entity.type
_entity.pdbx_description
1 polymer ?
#
loop_
_entity_poly.entity_id
_entity_poly.type
_entity_poly.pdbx_seq_one_letter_code
_entity_poly.pdbx_strand_id
1 'polypeptide(L)'
;MKKRKFTFVIAILAALAICLSLPAHAVFTAVTNTDKVKLFAEPTPTSPIVEVLKLGDVVKIYKKSPDGEFWEVEHKGNHGWIILKFLSPKDHRYSTEA
;
A
#
# COMPACT_ATOMS: atom_id res chain seq x y z
N MET A 1 0.54 -45.08 -22.43
CA MET A 1 -0.51 -44.24 -21.79
C MET A 1 -0.14 -43.64 -20.41
N LYS A 2 1.12 -43.70 -19.93
CA LYS A 2 1.54 -43.13 -18.62
C LYS A 2 2.06 -41.68 -18.67
N LYS A 3 2.58 -41.22 -19.83
CA LYS A 3 3.21 -39.91 -19.98
C LYS A 3 2.23 -38.73 -19.88
N ARG A 4 1.01 -38.86 -20.44
CA ARG A 4 -0.03 -37.81 -20.38
C ARG A 4 -0.50 -37.48 -18.96
N LYS A 5 -0.72 -38.49 -18.11
CA LYS A 5 -1.10 -38.27 -16.70
C LYS A 5 0.04 -37.65 -15.90
N PHE A 6 1.29 -38.06 -16.20
CA PHE A 6 2.49 -37.50 -15.57
C PHE A 6 2.71 -36.03 -15.94
N THR A 7 2.49 -35.65 -17.21
CA THR A 7 2.55 -34.26 -17.67
C THR A 7 1.48 -33.39 -17.00
N PHE A 8 0.25 -33.91 -16.82
CA PHE A 8 -0.82 -33.19 -16.12
C PHE A 8 -0.48 -32.94 -14.64
N VAL A 9 0.11 -33.94 -13.95
CA VAL A 9 0.52 -33.78 -12.55
C VAL A 9 1.63 -32.73 -12.40
N ILE A 10 2.62 -32.72 -13.30
CA ILE A 10 3.68 -31.70 -13.29
C ILE A 10 3.14 -30.30 -13.59
N ALA A 11 2.19 -30.17 -14.52
CA ALA A 11 1.56 -28.88 -14.82
C ALA A 11 0.76 -28.32 -13.63
N ILE A 12 0.07 -29.18 -12.88
CA ILE A 12 -0.66 -28.79 -11.66
C ILE A 12 0.31 -28.39 -10.54
N LEU A 13 1.41 -29.13 -10.35
CA LEU A 13 2.46 -28.80 -9.38
C LEU A 13 3.16 -27.47 -9.72
N ALA A 14 3.43 -27.21 -11.00
CA ALA A 14 3.99 -25.95 -11.46
C ALA A 14 3.02 -24.78 -11.26
N ALA A 15 1.72 -24.96 -11.57
CA ALA A 15 0.70 -23.94 -11.31
C ALA A 15 0.54 -23.62 -9.82
N LEU A 16 0.65 -24.63 -8.94
CA LEU A 16 0.59 -24.44 -7.49
C LEU A 16 1.83 -23.69 -6.97
N ALA A 17 3.03 -24.02 -7.46
CA ALA A 17 4.27 -23.32 -7.11
C ALA A 17 4.26 -21.85 -7.57
N ILE A 18 3.66 -21.55 -8.74
CA ILE A 18 3.51 -20.18 -9.24
C ILE A 18 2.59 -19.36 -8.31
N CYS A 19 1.52 -19.96 -7.78
CA CYS A 19 0.59 -19.28 -6.88
C CYS A 19 1.23 -18.91 -5.51
N LEU A 20 2.17 -19.74 -5.03
CA LEU A 20 2.95 -19.51 -3.80
C LEU A 20 3.99 -18.37 -3.92
N SER A 21 4.31 -17.93 -5.14
CA SER A 21 5.31 -16.87 -5.39
C SER A 21 4.73 -15.45 -5.43
N LEU A 22 3.42 -15.30 -5.25
CA LEU A 22 2.80 -13.98 -5.21
C LEU A 22 3.26 -13.24 -3.94
N PRO A 23 3.86 -12.06 -4.06
CA PRO A 23 4.25 -11.30 -2.89
C PRO A 23 2.98 -10.75 -2.22
N ALA A 24 2.56 -11.38 -1.12
CA ALA A 24 1.53 -10.86 -0.23
C ALA A 24 2.12 -9.71 0.61
N HIS A 25 2.45 -8.58 -0.02
CA HIS A 25 2.80 -7.39 0.73
C HIS A 25 1.53 -6.87 1.42
N ALA A 26 1.57 -6.82 2.74
CA ALA A 26 0.51 -6.18 3.52
C ALA A 26 0.48 -4.69 3.15
N VAL A 27 -0.53 -4.28 2.37
CA VAL A 27 -0.79 -2.87 2.10
C VAL A 27 -1.61 -2.33 3.25
N PHE A 28 -1.00 -1.45 4.04
CA PHE A 28 -1.70 -0.75 5.11
C PHE A 28 -2.46 0.44 4.54
N THR A 29 -3.59 0.78 5.15
CA THR A 29 -4.32 2.01 4.81
C THR A 29 -4.30 2.97 5.99
N ALA A 30 -4.15 4.25 5.70
CA ALA A 30 -4.30 5.33 6.66
C ALA A 30 -5.29 6.36 6.15
N VAL A 31 -5.77 7.19 7.06
CA VAL A 31 -6.61 8.36 6.77
C VAL A 31 -5.85 9.62 7.12
N THR A 32 -5.99 10.66 6.31
CA THR A 32 -5.51 11.99 6.66
C THR A 32 -6.32 12.55 7.83
N ASN A 33 -5.63 13.10 8.83
CA ASN A 33 -6.26 13.60 10.07
C ASN A 33 -6.46 15.12 10.10
N THR A 34 -6.09 15.81 9.03
CA THR A 34 -6.26 17.25 8.87
C THR A 34 -6.49 17.62 7.41
N ASP A 35 -6.94 18.85 7.17
CA ASP A 35 -7.09 19.41 5.83
C ASP A 35 -5.77 19.94 5.26
N LYS A 36 -5.71 20.00 3.93
CA LYS A 36 -4.56 20.53 3.17
C LYS A 36 -3.25 19.78 3.43
N VAL A 37 -3.33 18.46 3.57
CA VAL A 37 -2.14 17.60 3.71
C VAL A 37 -1.42 17.52 2.38
N LYS A 38 -0.13 17.88 2.36
CA LYS A 38 0.67 17.88 1.14
C LYS A 38 1.25 16.50 0.87
N LEU A 39 1.09 16.04 -0.36
CA LEU A 39 1.77 14.89 -0.92
C LEU A 39 3.00 15.39 -1.68
N PHE A 40 4.19 15.06 -1.20
CA PHE A 40 5.47 15.51 -1.77
C PHE A 40 6.02 14.49 -2.78
N ALA A 41 6.76 14.94 -3.79
CA ALA A 41 7.37 14.04 -4.77
C ALA A 41 8.53 13.22 -4.15
N GLU A 42 9.21 13.78 -3.16
CA GLU A 42 10.32 13.17 -2.41
C GLU A 42 10.07 13.33 -0.89
N PRO A 43 10.73 12.53 -0.02
CA PRO A 43 10.57 12.60 1.44
C PRO A 43 11.30 13.81 2.04
N THR A 44 10.99 15.01 1.55
CA THR A 44 11.52 16.28 2.05
C THR A 44 10.47 17.38 1.89
N PRO A 45 10.30 18.28 2.88
CA PRO A 45 9.30 19.34 2.82
C PRO A 45 9.57 20.41 1.76
N THR A 46 10.78 20.43 1.20
CA THR A 46 11.17 21.33 0.09
C THR A 46 10.88 20.74 -1.29
N SER A 47 10.45 19.48 -1.36
CA SER A 47 10.11 18.81 -2.61
C SER A 47 8.86 19.43 -3.25
N PRO A 48 8.73 19.37 -4.59
CA PRO A 48 7.48 19.70 -5.26
C PRO A 48 6.28 18.96 -4.67
N ILE A 49 5.14 19.64 -4.62
CA ILE A 49 3.87 19.08 -4.16
C ILE A 49 3.20 18.41 -5.36
N VAL A 50 2.93 17.12 -5.24
CA VAL A 50 2.20 16.31 -6.23
C VAL A 50 0.69 16.55 -6.11
N GLU A 51 0.17 16.52 -4.88
CA GLU A 51 -1.25 16.67 -4.58
C GLU A 51 -1.44 17.31 -3.19
N VAL A 52 -2.61 17.91 -2.97
CA VAL A 52 -3.05 18.36 -1.65
C VAL A 52 -4.33 17.61 -1.28
N LEU A 53 -4.24 16.81 -0.21
CA LEU A 53 -5.29 15.96 0.32
C LEU A 53 -6.14 16.70 1.35
N LYS A 54 -7.38 16.27 1.49
CA LYS A 54 -8.35 16.78 2.45
C LYS A 54 -8.41 15.89 3.68
N LEU A 55 -9.03 16.37 4.75
CA LEU A 55 -9.33 15.58 5.94
C LEU A 55 -10.15 14.32 5.56
N GLY A 56 -9.73 13.16 6.07
CA GLY A 56 -10.42 11.89 5.89
C GLY A 56 -10.13 11.15 4.58
N ASP A 57 -9.29 11.71 3.69
CA ASP A 57 -8.83 11.01 2.50
C ASP A 57 -8.07 9.72 2.89
N VAL A 58 -8.42 8.61 2.25
CA VAL A 58 -7.81 7.29 2.50
C VAL A 58 -6.62 7.11 1.56
N VAL A 59 -5.46 6.82 2.13
CA VAL A 59 -4.24 6.53 1.39
C VAL A 59 -3.75 5.11 1.64
N LYS A 60 -3.14 4.49 0.63
CA LYS A 60 -2.40 3.24 0.79
C LYS A 60 -0.97 3.55 1.18
N ILE A 61 -0.44 2.85 2.17
CA ILE A 61 0.92 3.02 2.66
C ILE A 61 1.80 1.90 2.11
N TYR A 62 2.97 2.27 1.59
CA TYR A 62 3.96 1.33 1.05
C TYR A 62 5.17 1.17 1.96
N LYS A 63 5.87 2.27 2.24
CA LYS A 63 7.11 2.23 3.04
C LYS A 63 7.31 3.53 3.82
N LYS A 64 8.20 3.44 4.79
CA LYS A 64 8.65 4.56 5.61
C LYS A 64 9.98 5.10 5.06
N SER A 65 10.20 6.41 5.13
CA SER A 65 11.47 7.03 4.76
C SER A 65 12.59 6.61 5.74
N PRO A 66 13.88 6.74 5.37
CA PRO A 66 14.99 6.32 6.23
C PRO A 66 15.04 7.00 7.61
N ASP A 67 14.69 8.28 7.67
CA ASP A 67 14.55 9.08 8.90
C ASP A 67 13.24 8.80 9.66
N GLY A 68 12.26 8.26 8.96
CA GLY A 68 10.98 7.89 9.49
C GLY A 68 9.96 9.00 9.65
N GLU A 69 10.24 10.18 9.12
CA GLU A 69 9.32 11.32 9.16
C GLU A 69 8.24 11.24 8.09
N PHE A 70 8.54 10.57 6.97
CA PHE A 70 7.64 10.45 5.82
C PHE A 70 7.22 9.00 5.57
N TRP A 71 6.03 8.86 4.99
CA TRP A 71 5.53 7.60 4.45
C TRP A 71 5.27 7.77 2.96
N GLU A 72 5.73 6.81 2.18
CA GLU A 72 5.37 6.68 0.77
C GLU A 72 3.96 6.13 0.70
N VAL A 73 3.10 6.85 0.00
CA VAL A 73 1.68 6.55 -0.12
C VAL A 73 1.19 6.65 -1.56
N GLU A 74 0.05 6.03 -1.82
CA GLU A 74 -0.75 6.25 -3.02
C GLU A 74 -2.14 6.74 -2.66
N HIS A 75 -2.57 7.77 -3.37
CA HIS A 75 -3.95 8.26 -3.36
C HIS A 75 -4.45 8.38 -4.79
N LYS A 76 -5.51 7.62 -5.13
CA LYS A 76 -6.17 7.65 -6.47
C LYS A 76 -5.19 7.51 -7.65
N GLY A 77 -4.11 6.73 -7.47
CA GLY A 77 -3.07 6.51 -8.47
C GLY A 77 -1.90 7.49 -8.44
N ASN A 78 -1.97 8.56 -7.64
CA ASN A 78 -0.84 9.46 -7.40
C ASN A 78 0.05 8.89 -6.30
N HIS A 79 1.33 8.72 -6.60
CA HIS A 79 2.35 8.29 -5.64
C HIS A 79 3.11 9.49 -5.08
N GLY A 80 3.42 9.46 -3.79
CA GLY A 80 4.26 10.47 -3.15
C GLY A 80 4.46 10.24 -1.67
N TRP A 81 4.93 11.26 -0.97
CA TRP A 81 5.35 11.19 0.42
C TRP A 81 4.53 12.11 1.31
N ILE A 82 4.06 11.62 2.46
CA ILE A 82 3.31 12.39 3.47
C ILE A 82 4.04 12.31 4.80
N ILE A 83 4.07 13.43 5.54
CA ILE A 83 4.60 13.47 6.90
C ILE A 83 3.69 12.64 7.83
N LEU A 84 4.28 11.70 8.56
CA LEU A 84 3.58 10.75 9.45
C LEU A 84 2.53 11.40 10.34
N LYS A 85 2.82 12.60 10.89
CA LYS A 85 1.91 13.31 11.81
C LYS A 85 0.54 13.62 11.22
N PHE A 86 0.40 13.65 9.90
CA PHE A 86 -0.85 13.92 9.20
C PHE A 86 -1.66 12.66 8.88
N LEU A 87 -1.15 11.48 9.25
CA LEU A 87 -1.80 10.20 9.02
C LEU A 87 -2.26 9.60 10.34
N SER A 88 -3.46 9.05 10.34
CA SER A 88 -3.97 8.18 11.38
C SER A 88 -4.21 6.79 10.78
N PRO A 89 -3.92 5.70 11.52
CA PRO A 89 -4.28 4.36 11.06
C PRO A 89 -5.76 4.32 10.73
N LYS A 90 -6.12 3.75 9.57
CA LYS A 90 -7.53 3.45 9.30
C LYS A 90 -7.90 2.32 10.24
N ASP A 91 -8.55 2.66 11.35
CA ASP A 91 -8.91 1.68 12.36
C ASP A 91 -9.85 0.63 11.74
N HIS A 92 -9.49 -0.64 11.85
CA HIS A 92 -10.32 -1.78 11.45
C HIS A 92 -11.17 -2.29 12.63
N ARG A 93 -10.91 -1.82 13.86
CA ARG A 93 -11.63 -2.23 15.08
C ARG A 93 -12.93 -1.46 15.31
N TYR A 94 -13.25 -0.49 14.45
CA TYR A 94 -14.49 0.28 14.52
C TYR A 94 -15.58 -0.20 13.52
N SER A 95 -15.41 -1.36 12.89
CA SER A 95 -16.38 -1.95 11.94
C SER A 95 -17.09 -3.21 12.48
N THR A 96 -17.15 -3.39 13.79
CA THR A 96 -17.96 -4.46 14.42
C THR A 96 -18.68 -3.89 15.63
N GLU A 97 -19.67 -3.04 15.38
CA GLU A 97 -20.78 -2.74 16.30
C GLU A 97 -21.83 -1.94 15.51
N ALA A 98 -22.63 -2.67 14.72
CA ALA A 98 -23.91 -2.23 14.19
C ALA A 98 -24.85 -3.43 14.15
#